data_AF-A0A7R9VFS3-F1
#
_entry.id   AF-A0A7R9VFS3-F1
#
_cell.length_a   1.000
_cell.length_b   1.000
_cell.length_c   1.000
_cell.angle_alpha   90.00
_cell.angle_beta   90.00
_cell.angle_gamma   90.00
#
_symmetry.space_group_name_H-M   'P 1'
#
loop_
_entity.id
_entity.type
_entity.pdbx_description
1 polymer ?
#
loop_
_entity_poly.entity_id
_entity_poly.type
_entity_poly.pdbx_seq_one_letter_code
_entity_poly.pdbx_strand_id
1 'polypeptide(L)'
;SVRLGLLYESNFVKMQAATRMQTGARPFTSVRPAPRSSIVVAVKPTKAADFRGLSDVELIDKVASLKAEMASVRFLQRTRGISEVKPGEQQNPDPEKVPKANKNKHVRRQIAQLLTIVRERQIADGIDRKTALKIEKRAALASGIL
;
A
#
# COMPACT_ATOMS: atom_id res chain seq x y z
N SER A 1 24.57 47.96 41.56
CA SER A 1 23.17 48.22 41.95
C SER A 1 22.42 48.69 40.71
N VAL A 2 21.39 47.97 40.26
CA VAL A 2 20.70 48.17 38.97
C VAL A 2 19.44 49.03 39.17
N ARG A 3 19.24 50.05 38.31
CA ARG A 3 17.94 50.69 38.01
C ARG A 3 18.09 51.38 36.63
N LEU A 4 17.36 50.91 35.61
CA LEU A 4 16.13 51.53 35.08
C LEU A 4 16.41 52.97 34.58
N GLY A 5 16.37 53.34 33.30
CA GLY A 5 15.48 52.95 32.21
C GLY A 5 14.87 54.25 31.65
N LEU A 6 14.82 54.39 30.32
CA LEU A 6 14.14 55.46 29.54
C LEU A 6 14.88 56.82 29.60
N LEU A 7 15.20 57.52 28.51
CA LEU A 7 14.33 57.92 27.40
C LEU A 7 15.19 58.13 26.14
N TYR A 8 14.79 57.52 25.02
CA TYR A 8 15.31 57.82 23.69
C TYR A 8 14.24 58.65 22.98
N GLU A 9 14.44 59.96 22.91
CA GLU A 9 13.75 60.81 21.95
C GLU A 9 14.71 61.15 20.82
N SER A 10 14.16 61.12 19.60
CA SER A 10 14.33 62.09 18.51
C SER A 10 14.60 61.45 17.14
N ASN A 11 13.48 61.26 16.44
CA ASN A 11 13.22 61.79 15.10
C ASN A 11 14.36 61.80 14.08
N PHE A 12 14.28 60.88 13.12
CA PHE A 12 14.63 61.22 11.74
C PHE A 12 13.70 60.51 10.75
N VAL A 13 12.65 61.23 10.35
CA VAL A 13 11.84 60.93 9.19
C VAL A 13 12.68 61.17 7.94
N LYS A 14 12.83 60.17 7.07
CA LYS A 14 12.98 60.40 5.62
C LYS A 14 12.56 59.15 4.83
N MET A 15 11.48 59.38 4.08
CA MET A 15 11.04 58.75 2.82
C MET A 15 11.99 57.71 2.21
N GLN A 16 11.46 56.53 1.82
CA GLN A 16 11.31 56.04 0.43
C GLN A 16 10.30 54.87 0.47
N ALA A 17 9.09 55.05 -0.06
CA ALA A 17 8.68 54.61 -1.39
C ALA A 17 8.58 53.07 -1.56
N ALA A 18 7.34 52.60 -1.42
CA ALA A 18 6.69 51.45 -2.04
C ALA A 18 7.54 50.42 -2.84
N THR A 19 7.41 49.15 -2.47
CA THR A 19 7.21 48.08 -3.46
C THR A 19 6.46 46.89 -2.85
N ARG A 20 5.18 46.83 -3.20
CA ARG A 20 4.25 45.75 -2.87
C ARG A 20 4.51 44.61 -3.85
N MET A 21 5.33 43.62 -3.47
CA MET A 21 5.54 42.43 -4.30
C MET A 21 4.28 41.56 -4.23
N GLN A 22 3.59 41.54 -5.37
CA GLN A 22 2.35 40.82 -5.63
C GLN A 22 2.54 39.31 -5.52
N THR A 23 1.56 38.67 -4.90
CA THR A 23 1.33 37.24 -4.91
C THR A 23 1.15 36.75 -6.35
N GLY A 24 2.11 35.96 -6.85
CA GLY A 24 2.01 35.28 -8.13
C GLY A 24 0.94 34.18 -8.10
N ALA A 25 -0.32 34.56 -8.34
CA ALA A 25 -1.40 33.62 -8.64
C ALA A 25 -1.16 33.04 -10.05
N ARG A 26 -0.69 31.79 -10.11
CA ARG A 26 -0.64 31.04 -11.37
C ARG A 26 -2.06 30.65 -11.77
N PRO A 27 -2.52 30.89 -13.02
CA PRO A 27 -3.78 30.35 -13.48
C PRO A 27 -3.65 28.82 -13.59
N PHE A 28 -4.33 28.09 -12.70
CA PHE A 28 -4.56 26.66 -12.86
C PHE A 28 -5.50 26.46 -14.07
N THR A 29 -4.93 26.25 -15.25
CA THR A 29 -5.67 25.74 -16.39
C THR A 29 -6.08 24.30 -16.10
N SER A 30 -7.39 24.05 -15.95
CA SER A 30 -7.95 22.71 -15.77
C SER A 30 -7.90 21.94 -17.10
N VAL A 31 -6.76 21.32 -17.38
CA VAL A 31 -6.64 20.36 -18.48
C VAL A 31 -7.51 19.15 -18.12
N ARG A 32 -8.73 19.09 -18.65
CA ARG A 32 -9.58 17.89 -18.57
C ARG A 32 -8.83 16.75 -19.28
N PRO A 33 -8.52 15.64 -18.60
CA PRO A 33 -7.91 14.50 -19.27
C PRO A 33 -8.92 13.94 -20.28
N ALA A 34 -8.48 13.79 -21.53
CA ALA A 34 -9.25 13.15 -22.59
C ALA A 34 -9.67 11.72 -22.17
N PRO A 35 -10.86 11.25 -22.57
CA PRO A 35 -11.31 9.90 -22.27
C PRO A 35 -10.36 8.91 -22.95
N ARG A 36 -9.53 8.25 -22.14
CA ARG A 36 -8.67 7.17 -22.60
C ARG A 36 -9.57 6.00 -22.98
N SER A 37 -9.50 5.57 -24.23
CA SER A 37 -10.15 4.35 -24.70
C SER A 37 -9.74 3.18 -23.79
N SER A 38 -10.73 2.45 -23.30
CA SER A 38 -10.51 1.31 -22.41
C SER A 38 -10.00 0.13 -23.22
N ILE A 39 -8.69 0.02 -23.35
CA ILE A 39 -8.05 -1.22 -23.77
C ILE A 39 -8.24 -2.22 -22.63
N VAL A 40 -9.17 -3.17 -22.81
CA VAL A 40 -9.36 -4.29 -21.88
C VAL A 40 -8.24 -5.29 -22.13
N VAL A 41 -7.06 -4.99 -21.60
CA VAL A 41 -6.03 -6.01 -21.40
C VAL A 41 -6.57 -6.93 -20.31
N ALA A 42 -6.50 -8.25 -20.50
CA ALA A 42 -6.74 -9.25 -19.46
C ALA A 42 -5.64 -9.12 -18.37
N VAL A 43 -5.72 -8.04 -17.59
CA VAL A 43 -4.83 -7.78 -16.47
C VAL A 43 -5.33 -8.66 -15.33
N LYS A 44 -4.39 -9.34 -14.66
CA LYS A 44 -4.67 -10.04 -13.40
C LYS A 44 -5.56 -9.15 -12.51
N PRO A 45 -6.59 -9.70 -11.85
CA PRO A 45 -7.51 -8.91 -11.05
C PRO A 45 -6.69 -8.11 -10.03
N THR A 46 -6.73 -6.79 -10.18
CA THR A 46 -5.92 -5.85 -9.39
C THR A 46 -6.79 -4.89 -8.60
N LYS A 47 -8.08 -4.82 -8.96
CA LYS A 47 -9.06 -3.96 -8.31
C LYS A 47 -9.96 -4.81 -7.42
N ALA A 48 -10.42 -4.21 -6.32
CA ALA A 48 -11.35 -4.86 -5.40
C ALA A 48 -12.64 -5.34 -6.09
N ALA A 49 -13.10 -4.61 -7.12
CA ALA A 49 -14.27 -4.96 -7.91
C ALA A 49 -14.17 -6.36 -8.53
N ASP A 50 -12.98 -6.76 -8.97
CA ASP A 50 -12.75 -8.04 -9.65
C ASP A 50 -12.93 -9.24 -8.72
N PHE A 51 -12.89 -9.01 -7.40
CA PHE A 51 -13.01 -10.06 -6.39
C PHE A 51 -14.40 -10.15 -5.77
N ARG A 52 -15.28 -9.17 -6.00
CA ARG A 52 -16.63 -9.16 -5.41
C ARG A 52 -17.56 -10.24 -5.97
N GLY A 53 -17.28 -10.74 -7.18
CA GLY A 53 -18.03 -11.83 -7.79
C GLY A 53 -17.66 -13.24 -7.31
N LEU A 54 -16.61 -13.38 -6.49
CA LEU A 54 -16.17 -14.69 -5.97
C LEU A 54 -17.03 -15.13 -4.78
N SER A 55 -17.23 -16.43 -4.62
CA SER A 55 -17.87 -16.98 -3.42
C SER A 55 -16.97 -16.83 -2.18
N ASP A 56 -17.53 -16.93 -0.97
CA ASP A 56 -16.74 -16.80 0.27
C ASP A 56 -15.65 -17.88 0.38
N VAL A 57 -15.96 -19.09 -0.07
CA VAL A 57 -15.01 -20.21 -0.11
C VAL A 57 -13.87 -19.89 -1.07
N GLU A 58 -14.18 -19.42 -2.28
CA GLU A 58 -13.18 -19.02 -3.26
C GLU A 58 -12.32 -17.85 -2.79
N LEU A 59 -12.88 -16.89 -2.04
CA LEU A 59 -12.11 -15.80 -1.44
C LEU A 59 -11.06 -16.36 -0.48
N ILE A 60 -11.43 -17.31 0.38
CA ILE A 60 -10.52 -17.91 1.36
C ILE A 60 -9.44 -18.73 0.66
N ASP A 61 -9.80 -19.56 -0.32
CA ASP A 61 -8.85 -20.37 -1.09
C ASP A 61 -7.84 -19.48 -1.84
N LYS A 62 -8.31 -18.36 -2.39
CA LYS A 62 -7.47 -17.39 -3.06
C LYS A 62 -6.56 -16.63 -2.10
N VAL A 63 -6.99 -16.37 -0.87
CA VAL A 63 -6.11 -15.84 0.18
C VAL A 63 -5.01 -16.84 0.52
N ALA A 64 -5.34 -18.13 0.62
CA ALA A 64 -4.36 -19.18 0.90
C ALA A 64 -3.31 -19.30 -0.23
N SER A 65 -3.75 -19.32 -1.50
CA SER A 65 -2.82 -19.36 -2.65
C SER A 65 -1.91 -18.13 -2.71
N LEU A 66 -2.45 -16.92 -2.51
CA LEU A 66 -1.66 -15.70 -2.47
C LEU A 66 -0.66 -15.66 -1.31
N LYS A 67 -0.98 -16.26 -0.15
CA LYS A 67 -0.03 -16.41 0.96
C LYS A 67 1.12 -17.35 0.59
N ALA A 68 0.84 -18.46 -0.10
CA ALA A 68 1.87 -19.37 -0.61
C ALA A 68 2.76 -18.70 -1.66
N GLU A 69 2.18 -17.95 -2.61
CA GLU A 69 2.91 -17.13 -3.57
C GLU A 69 3.79 -16.07 -2.89
N MET A 70 3.29 -15.42 -1.84
CA MET A 70 4.09 -14.47 -1.07
C MET A 70 5.28 -15.16 -0.39
N ALA A 71 5.12 -16.38 0.11
CA ALA A 71 6.20 -17.15 0.71
C ALA A 71 7.28 -17.51 -0.33
N SER A 72 6.88 -17.98 -1.52
CA SER A 72 7.82 -18.31 -2.59
C SER A 72 8.58 -17.08 -3.11
N VAL A 73 7.90 -15.94 -3.26
CA VAL A 73 8.54 -14.67 -3.64
C VAL A 73 9.56 -14.23 -2.59
N ARG A 74 9.24 -14.34 -1.30
CA ARG A 74 10.19 -14.02 -0.22
C ARG A 74 11.37 -14.98 -0.18
N PHE A 75 11.14 -16.27 -0.44
CA PHE A 75 12.19 -17.27 -0.51
C PHE A 75 13.18 -16.91 -1.62
N LEU A 76 12.71 -16.72 -2.85
CA LEU A 76 13.54 -16.37 -4.00
C LEU A 76 14.28 -15.04 -3.84
N GLN A 77 13.68 -14.07 -3.15
CA GLN A 77 14.36 -12.82 -2.81
C GLN A 77 15.50 -13.02 -1.81
N ARG A 78 15.33 -13.89 -0.82
CA ARG A 78 16.38 -14.22 0.16
C ARG A 78 17.50 -15.05 -0.45
N THR A 79 17.14 -16.02 -1.30
CA THR A 79 18.09 -16.90 -1.99
C THR A 79 18.66 -16.28 -3.26
N ARG A 80 18.35 -15.01 -3.57
CA ARG A 80 18.82 -14.31 -4.77
C ARG A 80 18.61 -15.11 -6.06
N GLY A 81 17.47 -15.79 -6.18
CA GLY A 81 17.09 -16.55 -7.38
C GLY A 81 17.63 -17.98 -7.43
N ILE A 82 18.30 -18.44 -6.38
CA ILE A 82 18.76 -19.82 -6.26
C ILE A 82 17.57 -20.69 -5.84
N SER A 83 17.05 -21.48 -6.78
CA SER A 83 15.98 -22.45 -6.54
C SER A 83 16.52 -23.81 -6.08
N GLU A 84 17.73 -24.17 -6.50
CA GLU A 84 18.39 -25.45 -6.20
C GLU A 84 19.86 -25.19 -5.86
N VAL A 85 20.32 -25.71 -4.72
CA VAL A 85 21.74 -25.66 -4.35
C VAL A 85 22.38 -26.94 -4.86
N LYS A 86 23.00 -26.89 -6.03
CA LYS A 86 23.88 -27.98 -6.48
C LYS A 86 25.21 -27.86 -5.73
N PRO A 87 25.70 -28.94 -5.09
CA PRO A 87 27.00 -28.89 -4.41
C PRO A 87 28.12 -28.69 -5.43
N GLY A 88 28.93 -27.65 -5.24
CA GLY A 88 30.12 -27.35 -6.07
C GLY A 88 29.93 -26.31 -7.17
N GLU A 89 28.72 -25.81 -7.43
CA GLU A 89 28.48 -24.79 -8.46
C GLU A 89 28.53 -23.37 -7.86
N GLN A 90 29.28 -22.47 -8.51
CA GLN A 90 29.45 -21.09 -8.04
C GLN A 90 28.11 -20.35 -8.21
N GLN A 91 27.51 -19.95 -7.08
CA GLN A 91 26.20 -19.32 -7.03
C GLN A 91 26.26 -17.90 -7.59
N ASN A 92 26.28 -17.76 -8.91
CA ASN A 92 26.06 -16.47 -9.55
C ASN A 92 24.55 -16.16 -9.54
N PRO A 93 24.12 -15.09 -8.85
CA PRO A 93 22.70 -14.77 -8.77
C PRO A 93 22.21 -14.26 -10.13
N ASP A 94 21.37 -15.04 -10.80
CA ASP A 94 20.70 -14.64 -12.04
C ASP A 94 19.71 -13.49 -11.75
N PRO A 95 19.96 -12.25 -12.23
CA PRO A 95 19.10 -11.10 -11.92
C PRO A 95 17.68 -11.23 -12.48
N GLU A 96 17.47 -12.07 -13.50
CA GLU A 96 16.16 -12.32 -14.10
C GLU A 96 15.28 -13.23 -13.23
N LYS A 97 15.89 -14.17 -12.49
CA LYS A 97 15.15 -15.12 -11.63
C LYS A 97 14.71 -14.49 -10.31
N VAL A 98 15.34 -13.39 -9.89
CA VAL A 98 14.98 -12.68 -8.66
C VAL A 98 13.68 -11.90 -8.84
N PRO A 99 12.61 -12.22 -8.07
CA PRO A 99 11.37 -11.47 -8.13
C PRO A 99 11.57 -10.01 -7.71
N LYS A 100 11.21 -9.07 -8.59
CA LYS A 100 11.20 -7.63 -8.28
C LYS A 100 10.42 -7.33 -6.99
N ALA A 101 10.89 -6.37 -6.20
CA ALA A 101 10.29 -5.97 -4.92
C ALA A 101 8.79 -5.62 -5.03
N ASN A 102 8.36 -5.06 -6.17
CA ASN A 102 6.96 -4.71 -6.42
C ASN A 102 6.00 -5.91 -6.40
N LYS A 103 6.47 -7.13 -6.72
CA LYS A 103 5.63 -8.34 -6.69
C LYS A 103 5.10 -8.61 -5.27
N ASN A 104 5.97 -8.53 -4.26
CA ASN A 104 5.57 -8.68 -2.86
C ASN A 104 4.57 -7.60 -2.42
N LYS A 105 4.75 -6.36 -2.88
CA LYS A 105 3.80 -5.26 -2.61
C LYS A 105 2.43 -5.52 -3.22
N HIS A 106 2.36 -6.04 -4.44
CA HIS A 106 1.09 -6.35 -5.11
C HIS A 106 0.35 -7.50 -4.44
N VAL A 107 1.04 -8.60 -4.11
CA VAL A 107 0.42 -9.75 -3.43
C VAL A 107 -0.15 -9.35 -2.07
N ARG A 108 0.59 -8.56 -1.27
CA ARG A 108 0.06 -8.03 0.01
C ARG A 108 -1.19 -7.19 -0.16
N ARG A 109 -1.25 -6.35 -1.20
CA ARG A 109 -2.43 -5.52 -1.50
C ARG A 109 -3.63 -6.38 -1.89
N GLN A 110 -3.44 -7.41 -2.69
CA GLN A 110 -4.51 -8.34 -3.08
C GLN A 110 -5.05 -9.11 -1.86
N ILE A 111 -4.17 -9.62 -0.99
CA ILE A 111 -4.60 -10.26 0.26
C ILE A 111 -5.45 -9.31 1.11
N ALA A 112 -5.01 -8.06 1.27
CA ALA A 112 -5.76 -7.07 2.04
C ALA A 112 -7.15 -6.77 1.44
N GLN A 113 -7.24 -6.67 0.10
CA GLN A 113 -8.51 -6.46 -0.60
C GLN A 113 -9.48 -7.62 -0.37
N LEU A 114 -9.00 -8.87 -0.50
CA LEU A 114 -9.82 -10.06 -0.27
C LEU A 114 -10.35 -10.13 1.16
N LEU A 115 -9.48 -9.92 2.15
CA LEU A 115 -9.88 -9.92 3.57
C LEU A 115 -10.85 -8.78 3.91
N THR A 116 -10.74 -7.64 3.23
CA THR A 116 -11.69 -6.53 3.39
C THR A 116 -13.07 -6.94 2.88
N ILE A 117 -13.14 -7.57 1.71
CA ILE A 117 -14.42 -8.05 1.15
C ILE A 117 -15.06 -9.11 2.05
N VAL A 118 -14.27 -10.06 2.57
CA VAL A 118 -14.75 -11.05 3.54
C VAL A 118 -15.33 -10.35 4.78
N ARG A 119 -14.65 -9.32 5.30
CA ARG A 119 -15.15 -8.58 6.45
C ARG A 119 -16.40 -7.76 6.14
N GLU A 120 -16.49 -7.14 4.96
CA GLU A 120 -17.70 -6.44 4.48
C GLU A 120 -18.91 -7.39 4.48
N ARG A 121 -18.73 -8.64 4.02
CA ARG A 121 -19.79 -9.67 4.01
C ARG A 121 -20.20 -10.09 5.42
N GLN A 122 -19.24 -10.38 6.29
CA GLN A 122 -19.53 -10.67 7.70
C GLN A 122 -20.28 -9.55 8.41
N ILE A 123 -19.99 -8.29 8.07
CA ILE A 123 -20.73 -7.13 8.60
C ILE A 123 -22.16 -7.12 8.08
N ALA A 124 -22.36 -7.43 6.79
CA ALA A 124 -23.70 -7.56 6.20
C ALA A 124 -24.52 -8.68 6.86
N ASP A 125 -23.85 -9.77 7.27
CA ASP A 125 -24.47 -10.89 8.00
C ASP A 125 -24.71 -10.58 9.50
N GLY A 126 -24.32 -9.39 9.98
CA GLY A 126 -24.49 -8.99 11.38
C GLY A 126 -23.46 -9.61 12.35
N ILE A 127 -22.35 -10.15 11.85
CA ILE A 127 -21.32 -10.79 12.66
C ILE A 127 -20.38 -9.72 13.25
N ASP A 128 -20.45 -9.54 14.56
CA ASP A 128 -19.53 -8.68 15.31
C ASP A 128 -18.06 -9.12 15.15
N ARG A 129 -17.13 -8.19 15.36
CA ARG A 129 -15.69 -8.45 15.27
C ARG A 129 -15.25 -9.54 16.26
N LYS A 130 -15.79 -9.55 17.48
CA LYS A 130 -15.40 -10.54 18.50
C LYS A 130 -15.84 -11.95 18.12
N THR A 131 -17.02 -12.09 17.53
CA THR A 131 -17.53 -13.39 17.09
C THR A 131 -16.77 -13.90 15.88
N ALA A 132 -16.47 -13.02 14.90
CA ALA A 132 -15.62 -13.36 13.76
C ALA A 132 -14.24 -13.92 14.20
N LEU A 133 -13.55 -13.24 15.12
CA LEU A 133 -12.27 -13.71 15.65
C LEU A 133 -12.37 -15.07 16.37
N LYS A 134 -13.48 -15.33 17.09
CA LYS A 134 -13.71 -16.63 17.73
C LYS A 134 -13.92 -17.73 16.69
N ILE A 135 -14.65 -17.45 15.62
CA ILE A 135 -14.88 -18.40 14.51
C ILE A 135 -13.54 -18.71 13.83
N GLU A 136 -12.76 -17.68 13.47
CA GLU A 136 -11.44 -17.84 12.85
C GLU A 136 -10.49 -18.65 13.74
N LYS A 137 -10.44 -18.36 15.04
CA LYS A 137 -9.60 -19.11 15.99
C LYS A 137 -10.03 -20.58 16.10
N ARG A 138 -11.34 -20.85 16.16
CA ARG A 138 -11.87 -22.23 16.20
C ARG A 138 -11.54 -22.99 14.91
N ALA A 139 -11.68 -22.34 13.75
CA ALA A 139 -11.31 -22.92 12.46
C ALA A 139 -9.80 -23.24 12.41
N ALA A 140 -8.95 -22.32 12.87
CA ALA A 140 -7.51 -22.53 12.92
C ALA A 140 -7.10 -23.71 13.81
N LEU A 141 -7.72 -23.83 15.00
CA LEU A 141 -7.50 -24.97 15.90
C LEU A 141 -7.97 -26.30 15.28
N ALA A 142 -9.14 -26.30 14.62
CA ALA A 142 -9.65 -27.49 13.94
C ALA A 142 -8.73 -27.94 12.79
N SER A 143 -8.09 -27.00 12.10
CA SER A 143 -7.12 -27.28 11.03
C SER A 143 -5.72 -27.66 11.51
N GLY A 144 -5.44 -27.63 12.82
CA GLY A 144 -4.12 -27.97 13.38
C GLY A 144 -2.99 -26.98 13.03
N ILE A 145 -3.34 -25.76 12.60
CA ILE A 145 -2.37 -24.71 12.27
C ILE A 145 -1.83 -24.02 13.53
N LEU A 146 -2.58 -24.09 14.63
CA LEU A 146 -2.28 -23.50 15.94
C LEU A 146 -2.13 -24.58 17.01
#